data_AF-A0A2A7VA51-F1
#
_entry.id   AF-A0A2A7VA51-F1
#
_cell.length_a   1.000
_cell.length_b   1.000
_cell.length_c   1.000
_cell.angle_alpha   90.00
_cell.angle_beta   90.00
_cell.angle_gamma   90.00
#
_symmetry.space_group_name_H-M   'P 1'
#
loop_
_entity.id
_entity.type
_entity.pdbx_description
1 polymer ?
#
loop_
_entity_poly.entity_id
_entity_poly.type
_entity_poly.pdbx_seq_one_letter_code
_entity_poly.pdbx_strand_id
1 'polypeptide(L)' 'MAIKAKSLKDAEALLHSGISKVELAYDIGSDDFFRLASHWCDRGARISRGHHHFVVSLKSFAIPPND' A
#
# COMPACT_ATOMS: atom_id res chain seq x y z
N MET A 1 -12.04 4.93 -2.62
CA MET A 1 -12.00 3.62 -3.30
C MET A 1 -10.62 3.01 -3.13
N ALA A 2 -10.50 1.69 -2.98
CA ALA A 2 -9.19 1.01 -2.98
C ALA A 2 -8.93 0.43 -4.37
N ILE A 3 -7.75 0.67 -4.95
CA ILE A 3 -7.40 0.09 -6.25
C ILE A 3 -6.87 -1.32 -6.05
N LYS A 4 -7.44 -2.29 -6.76
CA LYS A 4 -7.04 -3.69 -6.66
C LYS A 4 -5.80 -3.94 -7.50
N ALA A 5 -4.67 -4.14 -6.83
CA ALA A 5 -3.45 -4.61 -7.44
C ALA A 5 -3.51 -6.13 -7.65
N LYS A 6 -3.06 -6.57 -8.82
CA LYS A 6 -3.03 -8.01 -9.18
C LYS A 6 -1.65 -8.64 -8.97
N SER A 7 -0.66 -7.84 -8.57
CA SER A 7 0.73 -8.25 -8.35
C SER A 7 1.46 -7.23 -7.48
N LEU A 8 2.57 -7.63 -6.86
CA LEU A 8 3.42 -6.74 -6.05
C LEU A 8 3.88 -5.51 -6.83
N LYS A 9 4.36 -5.71 -8.05
CA LYS A 9 4.80 -4.65 -8.96
C LYS A 9 3.70 -3.61 -9.24
N ASP A 10 2.47 -4.10 -9.39
CA ASP A 10 1.30 -3.26 -9.64
C ASP A 10 0.93 -2.47 -8.38
N ALA A 11 0.96 -3.13 -7.21
CA ALA A 11 0.74 -2.48 -5.93
C ALA A 11 1.77 -1.38 -5.65
N GLU A 12 3.06 -1.67 -5.87
CA GLU A 12 4.13 -0.69 -5.75
C GLU A 12 3.96 0.46 -6.73
N ALA A 13 3.65 0.20 -8.00
CA ALA A 13 3.39 1.25 -9.00
C ALA A 13 2.22 2.15 -8.58
N LEU A 14 1.13 1.57 -8.05
CA LEU A 14 -0.02 2.34 -7.56
C LEU A 14 0.35 3.18 -6.33
N LEU A 15 1.01 2.59 -5.34
CA LEU A 15 1.47 3.32 -4.15
C LEU A 15 2.45 4.43 -4.53
N HIS A 16 3.34 4.18 -5.48
CA HIS A 16 4.31 5.15 -5.99
C HIS A 16 3.66 6.24 -6.86
N SER A 17 2.56 5.93 -7.54
CA SER A 17 1.74 6.90 -8.28
C SER A 17 0.93 7.84 -7.37
N GLY A 18 1.01 7.67 -6.04
CA GLY A 18 0.28 8.49 -5.07
C GLY A 18 -1.09 7.91 -4.67
N ILE A 19 -1.38 6.66 -5.02
CA ILE A 19 -2.62 6.01 -4.59
C ILE A 19 -2.56 5.75 -3.10
N SER A 20 -3.41 6.46 -2.36
CA SER A 20 -3.47 6.36 -0.91
C SER A 20 -4.10 5.05 -0.41
N LYS A 21 -4.77 4.27 -1.28
CA LYS A 21 -5.42 3.02 -0.88
C LYS A 21 -5.34 1.96 -1.97
N VAL A 22 -4.57 0.91 -1.72
CA VAL A 22 -4.32 -0.20 -2.65
C VAL A 22 -4.70 -1.52 -1.99
N GLU A 23 -5.55 -2.30 -2.64
CA GLU A 23 -5.94 -3.65 -2.23
C GLU A 23 -5.08 -4.67 -2.98
N LEU A 24 -4.28 -5.45 -2.25
CA LEU A 24 -3.45 -6.53 -2.74
C LEU A 24 -4.35 -7.75 -3.04
N ALA A 25 -5.01 -7.72 -4.20
CA ALA A 25 -5.93 -8.75 -4.67
C ALA A 25 -5.18 -9.93 -5.34
N TYR A 26 -4.09 -10.37 -4.73
CA TYR A 26 -3.28 -11.49 -5.17
C TYR A 26 -2.71 -12.24 -3.96
N ASP A 27 -2.19 -13.44 -4.20
CA ASP A 27 -1.52 -14.24 -3.18
C ASP A 27 -0.15 -13.60 -2.89
N ILE A 28 -0.11 -12.71 -1.90
CA ILE A 28 1.13 -12.10 -1.42
C ILE A 28 1.75 -13.03 -0.38
N GLY A 29 3.01 -13.42 -0.61
CA GLY A 29 3.79 -14.18 0.36
C GLY A 29 4.03 -13.38 1.64
N SER A 30 4.21 -14.07 2.76
CA SER A 30 4.49 -13.44 4.05
C SER A 30 5.74 -12.56 3.99
N ASP A 31 6.80 -13.01 3.33
CA ASP A 31 8.05 -12.27 3.15
C ASP A 31 7.85 -10.96 2.36
N ASP A 32 7.16 -11.03 1.22
CA ASP A 32 6.83 -9.86 0.40
C ASP A 32 5.92 -8.88 1.15
N PHE A 33 4.94 -9.41 1.87
CA PHE A 33 4.05 -8.61 2.71
C PHE A 33 4.84 -7.88 3.79
N PHE A 34 5.73 -8.56 4.50
CA PHE A 34 6.51 -7.96 5.58
C PHE A 34 7.45 -6.90 5.06
N ARG A 35 8.04 -7.13 3.88
CA ARG A 35 8.94 -6.17 3.22
C ARG A 35 8.18 -4.92 2.76
N LEU A 36 7.01 -5.11 2.14
CA LEU A 36 6.10 -4.03 1.77
C LEU A 36 5.64 -3.26 3.02
N ALA A 37 5.19 -3.97 4.05
CA ALA A 37 4.77 -3.40 5.32
C ALA A 37 5.88 -2.58 5.94
N SER A 38 7.09 -3.12 6.10
CA SER A 38 8.23 -2.40 6.66
C SER A 38 8.55 -1.15 5.83
N HIS A 39 8.64 -1.28 4.51
CA HIS A 39 8.99 -0.16 3.62
C HIS A 39 7.98 0.99 3.69
N TRP A 40 6.70 0.67 3.77
CA TRP A 40 5.63 1.67 3.75
C TRP A 40 5.21 2.13 5.16
N CYS A 41 5.39 1.31 6.19
CA CYS A 41 5.14 1.67 7.59
C CYS A 41 6.06 2.82 8.03
N ASP A 42 7.33 2.79 7.62
CA ASP A 42 8.27 3.92 7.80
C ASP A 42 7.78 5.23 7.14
N ARG A 43 6.97 5.13 6.08
CA ARG A 43 6.36 6.29 5.40
C ARG A 43 4.94 6.63 5.88
N GLY A 44 4.49 6.03 6.99
CA GLY A 44 3.16 6.28 7.55
C GLY A 44 2.01 5.54 6.86
N ALA A 45 2.32 4.46 6.13
CA ALA A 45 1.31 3.56 5.60
C ALA A 45 0.75 2.63 6.67
N ARG A 46 -0.54 2.33 6.55
CA ARG A 46 -1.22 1.34 7.35
C ARG A 46 -1.65 0.18 6.46
N ILE A 47 -1.16 -1.01 6.76
CA ILE A 47 -1.64 -2.22 6.12
C ILE A 47 -2.71 -2.85 7.01
N SER A 48 -3.83 -3.24 6.41
CA SER A 48 -4.95 -3.86 7.10
C SER A 48 -5.43 -5.05 6.29
N ARG A 49 -5.65 -6.20 6.93
CA ARG A 49 -6.25 -7.35 6.26
C ARG A 49 -7.75 -7.06 6.07
N GLY A 50 -8.20 -7.01 4.82
CA GLY A 50 -9.61 -6.96 4.46
C GLY A 50 -10.27 -8.34 4.58
N HIS A 51 -11.43 -8.53 3.95
CA HIS A 51 -12.17 -9.80 4.00
C HIS A 51 -11.39 -10.99 3.40
N HIS A 52 -10.77 -10.78 2.24
CA HIS A 52 -10.03 -11.82 1.51
C HIS A 52 -8.61 -11.39 1.15
N HIS A 53 -8.35 -10.08 1.11
CA HIS A 53 -7.14 -9.48 0.58
C HIS A 53 -6.60 -8.42 1.52
N PHE A 54 -5.30 -8.17 1.45
CA PHE A 54 -4.67 -7.12 2.25
C PHE A 54 -4.88 -5.76 1.59
N VAL A 55 -5.10 -4.73 2.38
CA VAL A 55 -5.28 -3.36 1.90
C VAL A 55 -4.22 -2.48 2.53
N VAL A 56 -3.36 -1.91 1.69
CA VAL A 56 -2.40 -0.88 2.06
C VAL A 56 -3.07 0.47 1.94
N SER A 57 -3.06 1.24 3.02
CA SER A 57 -3.60 2.58 3.08
C SER A 57 -2.49 3.55 3.49
N LEU A 58 -1.98 4.34 2.55
CA LEU A 58 -1.11 5.47 2.87
C LEU A 58 -2.00 6.58 3.47
N LYS A 59 -1.73 6.97 4.71
CA LYS A 59 -2.23 8.27 5.16
C LYS A 59 -1.47 9.30 4.35
N SER A 60 -2.18 10.05 3.50
CA SER A 60 -1.63 11.25 2.89
C SER A 60 -1.17 12.16 4.03
N PHE A 61 0.12 12.11 4.33
CA PHE A 61 0.80 13.28 4.85
C PHE A 61 0.70 14.25 3.68
N ALA A 62 -0.22 15.19 3.77
CA ALA A 62 -0.10 16.43 3.03
C ALA A 62 1.30 16.93 3.37
N ILE A 63 2.24 16.77 2.45
CA ILE A 63 3.52 17.46 2.53
C ILE A 63 3.10 18.92 2.50
N PRO A 64 3.23 19.70 3.59
CA PRO A 64 2.83 21.08 3.56
C PRO A 64 3.60 21.73 2.39
N PRO A 65 2.93 22.50 1.52
CA PRO A 65 3.65 23.25 0.49
C PRO A 65 4.67 24.11 1.24
N ASN A 66 5.94 23.91 0.91
CA ASN A 66 6.99 24.79 1.40
C ASN A 66 6.80 26.13 0.67
N ASP A 67 6.24 27.12 1.36
CA ASP A 67 6.30 28.54 0.98
C ASP A 67 7.74 29.04 1.15
#